data_AF-A0A924Y812-F1
#
_entry.id   AF-A0A924Y812-F1
#
_cell.length_a   1.000
_cell.length_b   1.000
_cell.length_c   1.000
_cell.angle_alpha   90.00
_cell.angle_beta   90.00
_cell.angle_gamma   90.00
#
_symmetry.space_group_name_H-M   'P 1'
#
loop_
_entity.id
_entity.type
_entity.pdbx_description
1 polymer ?
#
loop_
_entity_poly.entity_id
_entity_poly.type
_entity_poly.pdbx_seq_one_letter_code
_entity_poly.pdbx_strand_id
1 'polypeptide(L)'
;NTFIAFLEHLLLDQYPTSSLVLVMDNAPFHRSKATQAALSLFQHRLVVFWLPPYCPTLNPIERFWKHLKDIALANHLFPSVPALLDSLNRVLTAQNEPSHPLHLSFANYFP
;
A
#
# COMPACT_ATOMS: atom_id res chain seq x y z
N ASN A 1 -17.21 4.39 3.48
CA ASN A 1 -15.93 5.05 3.11
C ASN A 1 -14.87 3.96 3.02
N THR A 2 -14.38 3.64 1.82
CA THR A 2 -13.47 2.50 1.57
C THR A 2 -12.18 2.57 2.39
N PHE A 3 -11.65 3.77 2.64
CA PHE A 3 -10.42 3.92 3.42
C PHE A 3 -10.62 3.63 4.91
N ILE A 4 -11.77 3.99 5.49
CA ILE A 4 -12.07 3.69 6.90
C ILE A 4 -12.22 2.17 7.08
N ALA A 5 -12.93 1.49 6.17
CA ALA A 5 -13.03 0.03 6.20
C ALA A 5 -11.66 -0.64 6.08
N PHE A 6 -10.75 -0.08 5.29
CA PHE A 6 -9.35 -0.55 5.24
C PHE A 6 -8.62 -0.37 6.58
N LEU A 7 -8.77 0.77 7.25
CA LEU A 7 -8.18 0.99 8.58
C LEU A 7 -8.74 0.01 9.62
N GLU A 8 -10.06 -0.21 9.62
CA GLU A 8 -10.72 -1.19 10.49
C GLU A 8 -10.17 -2.59 10.25
N HIS A 9 -10.10 -3.04 8.99
CA HIS A 9 -9.52 -4.33 8.66
C HIS A 9 -8.06 -4.46 9.12
N LEU A 10 -7.24 -3.43 8.88
CA LEU A 10 -5.83 -3.42 9.26
C LEU A 10 -5.67 -3.50 10.79
N LEU A 11 -6.46 -2.74 11.55
CA LEU A 11 -6.28 -2.54 12.98
C LEU A 11 -7.08 -3.52 13.85
N LEU A 12 -8.17 -4.08 13.34
CA LEU A 12 -9.02 -5.01 14.09
C LEU A 12 -8.75 -6.47 13.70
N ASP A 13 -8.51 -6.73 12.41
CA ASP A 13 -8.38 -8.11 11.91
C ASP A 13 -6.90 -8.51 11.74
N GLN A 14 -6.10 -7.71 11.03
CA GLN A 14 -4.73 -8.09 10.66
C GLN A 14 -3.73 -7.92 11.80
N TYR A 15 -3.79 -6.79 12.51
CA TYR A 15 -2.81 -6.44 13.54
C TYR A 15 -3.46 -6.02 14.86
N PRO A 16 -4.36 -6.81 15.47
CA PRO A 16 -5.20 -6.39 16.60
C PRO A 16 -4.44 -5.84 17.82
N THR A 17 -3.18 -6.25 18.01
CA THR A 17 -2.39 -5.90 19.21
C THR A 17 -1.10 -5.13 18.91
N SER A 18 -0.65 -5.07 17.65
CA SER A 18 0.64 -4.45 17.29
C SER A 18 0.58 -2.92 17.22
N SER A 19 1.63 -2.23 17.65
CA SER A 19 1.77 -0.79 17.32
C SER A 19 2.15 -0.62 15.85
N LEU A 20 1.45 0.26 15.14
CA LEU A 20 1.63 0.48 13.71
C LEU A 20 2.09 1.91 13.42
N VAL A 21 2.96 2.04 12.44
CA VAL A 21 3.28 3.32 11.80
C VAL A 21 2.64 3.32 10.41
N LEU A 22 1.74 4.25 10.17
CA LEU A 22 1.09 4.44 8.87
C LEU A 22 1.69 5.66 8.18
N VAL A 23 2.44 5.43 7.11
CA VAL A 23 3.00 6.48 6.25
C VAL A 23 1.95 6.84 5.19
N MET A 24 1.52 8.10 5.17
CA MET A 24 0.42 8.58 4.33
C MET A 24 0.85 9.73 3.43
N ASP A 25 0.38 9.72 2.19
CA ASP A 25 0.45 10.89 1.33
C ASP A 25 -0.66 11.90 1.69
N ASN A 26 -0.80 12.96 0.89
CA ASN A 26 -1.77 14.02 1.14
C ASN A 26 -3.07 13.89 0.35
N ALA A 27 -3.46 12.68 -0.07
CA ALA A 27 -4.69 12.50 -0.84
C ALA A 27 -5.91 13.10 -0.11
N PRO A 28 -6.83 13.79 -0.79
CA PRO A 28 -7.91 14.53 -0.14
C PRO A 28 -8.80 13.68 0.78
N PHE A 29 -9.04 12.42 0.40
CA PHE A 29 -9.86 11.50 1.19
C PHE A 29 -9.22 11.09 2.52
N HIS A 30 -7.90 11.16 2.65
CA HIS A 30 -7.21 10.94 3.91
C HIS A 30 -7.43 12.08 4.92
N ARG A 31 -7.77 13.28 4.44
CA ARG A 31 -7.97 14.49 5.27
C ARG A 31 -9.43 14.74 5.63
N SER A 32 -10.35 13.86 5.24
CA SER A 32 -11.76 14.01 5.60
C SER A 32 -11.96 13.96 7.13
N LYS A 33 -12.94 14.70 7.65
CA LYS A 33 -13.26 14.69 9.10
C LYS A 33 -13.51 13.27 9.62
N ALA A 34 -14.22 12.46 8.83
CA ALA A 34 -14.50 11.07 9.18
C ALA A 34 -13.23 10.23 9.27
N THR A 35 -12.29 10.39 8.34
CA THR A 35 -11.00 9.69 8.39
C THR A 35 -10.15 10.13 9.57
N GLN A 36 -10.08 11.43 9.86
CA GLN A 36 -9.35 11.94 11.02
C GLN A 36 -9.94 11.43 12.34
N ALA A 37 -11.27 11.34 12.43
CA ALA A 37 -11.95 10.72 13.57
C ALA A 37 -11.65 9.22 13.68
N ALA A 38 -11.65 8.48 12.58
CA ALA A 38 -11.28 7.06 12.60
C ALA A 38 -9.83 6.85 13.07
N LEU A 39 -8.89 7.65 12.58
CA LEU A 39 -7.49 7.59 13.00
C LEU A 39 -7.31 7.91 14.50
N SER A 40 -8.06 8.88 15.03
CA SER A 40 -7.95 9.28 16.45
C SER A 40 -8.43 8.20 17.42
N LEU A 41 -9.36 7.33 17.02
CA LEU A 41 -9.78 6.17 17.83
C LEU A 41 -8.62 5.22 18.12
N PHE A 42 -7.63 5.16 17.23
CA PHE A 42 -6.51 4.23 17.33
C PHE A 42 -5.18 4.89 17.73
N GLN A 43 -5.19 6.18 18.10
CA GLN A 43 -3.97 6.96 18.41
C GLN A 43 -3.07 6.37 19.51
N HIS A 44 -3.62 5.50 20.37
CA HIS A 44 -2.87 4.82 21.43
C HIS A 44 -1.88 3.77 20.90
N ARG A 45 -2.04 3.33 19.64
CA ARG A 45 -1.20 2.30 19.01
C ARG A 45 -0.92 2.56 17.52
N LEU A 46 -1.50 3.61 16.94
CA LEU A 46 -1.30 4.01 15.56
C LEU A 46 -0.61 5.37 15.51
N VAL A 47 0.60 5.40 14.94
CA VAL A 47 1.31 6.64 14.62
C VAL A 47 1.14 6.92 13.14
N VAL A 48 0.61 8.09 12.80
CA VAL A 48 0.43 8.52 11.40
C VAL A 48 1.55 9.47 11.02
N PHE A 49 2.33 9.11 10.00
CA PHE A 49 3.37 9.96 9.43
C PHE A 49 2.91 10.51 8.08
N TRP A 50 2.71 11.82 8.01
CA TRP A 50 2.33 12.49 6.76
C TRP A 50 3.57 12.86 5.97
N LEU A 51 3.65 12.39 4.73
CA LEU A 51 4.71 12.79 3.80
C LEU A 51 4.54 14.27 3.42
N PRO A 52 5.63 14.99 3.12
CA PRO A 52 5.54 16.33 2.55
C PRO A 52 4.74 16.34 1.24
N PRO A 53 3.98 17.41 0.95
CA PRO A 53 3.26 17.53 -0.31
C PRO A 53 4.19 17.42 -1.52
N TYR A 54 3.71 16.76 -2.57
CA TYR A 54 4.43 16.62 -3.85
C TYR A 54 5.82 15.95 -3.75
N CYS A 55 6.04 15.09 -2.75
CA CYS A 55 7.26 14.29 -2.62
C CYS A 55 7.02 12.78 -2.88
N PRO A 56 6.64 12.38 -4.11
CA PRO A 56 6.37 10.98 -4.44
C PRO A 56 7.62 10.09 -4.27
N THR A 57 8.82 10.66 -4.36
CA THR A 57 10.09 9.95 -4.15
C THR A 57 10.26 9.43 -2.71
N LEU A 58 9.55 10.03 -1.75
CA LEU A 58 9.55 9.61 -0.34
C LEU A 58 8.49 8.55 -0.05
N ASN A 59 7.57 8.28 -0.97
CA ASN A 59 6.52 7.27 -0.79
C ASN A 59 6.97 5.92 -1.36
N PRO A 60 7.30 4.91 -0.52
CA PRO A 60 7.81 3.62 -1.01
C PRO A 60 6.85 2.91 -1.96
N ILE A 61 5.53 3.12 -1.79
CA ILE A 61 4.53 2.46 -2.64
C ILE A 61 4.68 2.85 -4.13
N GLU A 62 5.24 4.03 -4.44
CA GLU A 62 5.48 4.44 -5.83
C GLU A 62 6.51 3.55 -6.51
N ARG A 63 7.54 3.10 -5.77
CA ARG A 63 8.53 2.14 -6.29
C ARG A 63 7.90 0.78 -6.51
N PHE A 64 7.02 0.37 -5.59
CA PHE A 64 6.25 -0.85 -5.73
C PHE A 64 5.34 -0.81 -6.96
N TRP A 65 4.63 0.30 -7.20
CA TRP A 65 3.81 0.46 -8.40
C TRP A 65 4.62 0.39 -9.68
N LYS A 66 5.80 1.00 -9.71
CA LYS A 66 6.71 0.88 -10.85
C LYS A 66 7.11 -0.58 -11.08
N HIS A 67 7.59 -1.27 -10.04
CA HIS A 67 7.99 -2.68 -10.10
C HIS A 67 6.86 -3.58 -10.59
N LEU A 68 5.65 -3.41 -10.03
CA LEU A 68 4.47 -4.16 -10.44
C LEU A 68 4.15 -3.94 -11.92
N LYS A 69 4.15 -2.69 -12.40
CA LYS A 69 3.87 -2.37 -13.80
C LYS A 69 4.94 -2.93 -14.74
N ASP A 70 6.21 -2.82 -14.36
CA ASP A 70 7.33 -3.31 -15.16
C ASP A 70 7.27 -4.83 -15.36
N ILE A 71 6.82 -5.59 -14.35
CA ILE A 71 6.75 -7.06 -14.42
C ILE A 71 5.42 -7.56 -14.97
N ALA A 72 4.30 -6.98 -14.52
CA ALA A 72 2.98 -7.49 -14.85
C ALA A 72 2.47 -6.98 -16.19
N LEU A 73 2.89 -5.78 -16.64
CA LEU A 73 2.23 -5.04 -17.72
C LEU A 73 3.15 -4.64 -18.88
N ALA A 74 4.45 -4.45 -18.64
CA ALA A 74 5.34 -3.85 -19.64
C ALA A 74 5.41 -4.70 -20.91
N ASN A 75 5.23 -4.04 -22.06
CA ASN A 75 5.28 -4.67 -23.38
C ASN A 75 4.26 -5.81 -23.62
N HIS A 76 3.17 -5.84 -22.83
CA HIS A 76 2.09 -6.82 -22.99
C HIS A 76 0.75 -6.14 -23.31
N LEU A 77 0.13 -6.57 -24.41
CA LEU A 77 -1.25 -6.24 -24.73
C LEU A 77 -2.16 -7.40 -24.29
N PHE A 78 -3.08 -7.13 -23.36
CA PHE A 78 -4.01 -8.14 -22.86
C PHE A 78 -5.29 -8.18 -23.70
N PRO A 79 -5.81 -9.39 -24.00
CA PRO A 79 -7.04 -9.53 -24.78
C PRO A 79 -8.31 -9.15 -24.00
N SER A 80 -8.22 -9.05 -22.68
CA SER A 80 -9.36 -8.75 -21.80
C SER A 80 -8.89 -8.23 -20.43
N VAL A 81 -9.80 -7.60 -19.69
CA VAL A 81 -9.55 -7.17 -18.30
C VAL A 81 -9.26 -8.37 -17.37
N PRO A 82 -9.96 -9.52 -17.45
CA PRO A 82 -9.58 -10.71 -16.69
C PRO A 82 -8.13 -11.16 -16.92
N ALA A 83 -7.68 -11.21 -18.18
CA ALA A 83 -6.29 -11.61 -18.48
C ALA A 83 -5.26 -10.64 -17.88
N LEU A 84 -5.58 -9.34 -17.84
CA LEU A 84 -4.79 -8.32 -17.14
C LEU A 84 -4.76 -8.57 -15.63
N LEU A 85 -5.92 -8.86 -15.02
CA LEU A 85 -6.03 -9.14 -13.59
C LEU A 85 -5.26 -10.40 -13.19
N ASP A 86 -5.28 -11.45 -14.02
CA ASP A 86 -4.51 -12.67 -13.78
C ASP A 86 -3.00 -12.39 -13.76
N SER A 87 -2.51 -11.56 -14.69
CA SER A 87 -1.10 -11.14 -14.69
C SER A 87 -0.74 -10.34 -13.45
N LEU A 88 -1.59 -9.37 -13.06
CA LEU A 88 -1.39 -8.56 -11.85
C LEU A 88 -1.40 -9.42 -10.58
N ASN A 89 -2.40 -10.30 -10.43
CA ASN A 89 -2.55 -11.17 -9.26
C ASN A 89 -1.34 -12.09 -9.10
N ARG A 90 -0.83 -12.67 -10.20
CA ARG A 90 0.39 -13.49 -10.16
C ARG A 90 1.58 -12.73 -9.55
N VAL A 91 1.80 -11.48 -9.98
CA VAL A 91 2.91 -10.67 -9.46
C VAL A 91 2.66 -10.20 -8.04
N LEU A 92 1.41 -9.85 -7.69
CA LEU A 92 1.02 -9.46 -6.33
C LEU A 92 1.15 -10.62 -5.34
N THR A 93 0.67 -11.81 -5.67
CA THR A 93 0.79 -13.00 -4.82
C THR A 93 2.25 -13.35 -4.56
N ALA A 94 3.12 -13.21 -5.58
CA ALA A 94 4.56 -13.38 -5.41
C ALA A 94 5.19 -12.42 -4.39
N GLN A 95 4.58 -11.27 -4.09
CA GLN A 95 5.10 -10.34 -3.07
C GLN A 95 4.90 -10.85 -1.65
N ASN A 96 3.96 -11.78 -1.44
CA ASN A 96 3.68 -12.35 -0.12
C ASN A 96 4.70 -13.43 0.29
N GLU A 97 5.58 -13.83 -0.61
CA GLU A 97 6.65 -14.80 -0.36
C GLU A 97 8.01 -14.10 -0.46
N PRO A 98 8.68 -13.81 0.68
CA PRO A 98 9.96 -13.07 0.67
C PRO A 98 11.09 -13.74 -0.11
N SER A 99 11.05 -15.07 -0.26
CA SER A 99 12.00 -15.86 -1.05
C SER A 99 11.73 -15.82 -2.55
N HIS A 100 10.57 -15.31 -2.99
CA HIS A 100 10.19 -15.36 -4.39
C HIS A 100 11.06 -14.42 -5.23
N PRO A 101 11.54 -14.83 -6.42
CA PRO A 101 12.45 -14.00 -7.25
C PRO A 101 11.88 -12.63 -7.67
N LEU A 102 10.56 -12.50 -7.69
CA LEU A 102 9.85 -11.26 -8.02
C LEU A 102 9.55 -10.37 -6.80
N HIS A 103 9.85 -10.82 -5.59
CA HIS A 103 9.59 -10.06 -4.37
C HIS A 103 10.42 -8.77 -4.33
N LEU A 104 9.75 -7.63 -4.17
CA LEU A 104 10.41 -6.34 -3.99
C LEU A 104 10.70 -6.11 -2.49
N SER A 105 11.97 -6.21 -2.11
CA SER A 105 12.41 -5.79 -0.78
C SER A 105 12.70 -4.29 -0.74
N PHE A 106 11.97 -3.55 0.10
CA PHE A 106 12.23 -2.12 0.31
C PHE A 106 13.57 -1.85 1.01
N ALA A 107 14.09 -2.81 1.79
CA ALA A 107 15.39 -2.68 2.46
C ALA A 107 16.54 -2.49 1.46
N ASN A 108 16.38 -2.96 0.22
CA ASN A 108 17.39 -2.75 -0.83
C ASN A 108 17.41 -1.31 -1.38
N TYR A 109 16.44 -0.48 -1.03
CA TYR A 109 16.25 0.87 -1.58
C TYR A 109 16.28 1.99 -0.54
N PHE A 110 16.27 1.65 0.75
CA PHE A 110 16.37 2.58 1.87
C PHE A 110 17.48 2.09 2.82
N PRO A 111 18.74 2.51 2.58
CA PRO A 111 19.89 2.16 3.43
C PRO A 111 19.84 2.81 4.81
#